data_AF-A0A497LL29-F1
#
_entry.id   AF-A0A497LL29-F1
#
_cell.length_a   1.000
_cell.length_b   1.000
_cell.length_c   1.000
_cell.angle_alpha   90.00
_cell.angle_beta   90.00
_cell.angle_gamma   90.00
#
_symmetry.space_group_name_H-M   'P 1'
#
loop_
_entity.id
_entity.type
_entity.pdbx_description
1 polymer ?
#
loop_
_entity_poly.entity_id
_entity_poly.type
_entity_poly.pdbx_seq_one_letter_code
_entity_poly.pdbx_strand_id
1 'polypeptide(L)'
;MKMKMPKVWEILKEFKNFCKFHGWKTSEKNDWVEADEEYHNFLLVRNVHPTSFKNIVSNEKCIVQEGLSYRVVKASYTAWLFSEEPSETLIKTLYENPDFSKRTAIYDLSPFLNGKNLCIKLNCTDSPVFKEFENFLEKEFKVKLKPHLSLSKELDVKAQPLTETV
;
A
#
# COMPACT_ATOMS: atom_id res chain seq x y z
N MET A 1 3.81 12.90 22.48
CA MET A 1 3.34 12.21 21.25
C MET A 1 4.36 11.14 20.89
N LYS A 2 3.97 9.85 20.85
CA LYS A 2 4.88 8.77 20.41
C LYS A 2 5.27 8.98 18.95
N MET A 3 6.55 8.84 18.64
CA MET A 3 7.14 9.02 17.30
C MET A 3 6.69 7.88 16.35
N LYS A 4 5.51 8.02 15.74
CA LYS A 4 4.93 7.00 14.86
C LYS A 4 5.53 6.99 13.45
N MET A 5 5.84 8.18 12.91
CA MET A 5 6.36 8.31 11.54
C MET A 5 7.77 7.74 11.33
N PRO A 6 8.74 7.94 12.25
CA PRO A 6 10.05 7.33 12.12
C PRO A 6 9.98 5.80 11.97
N LYS A 7 9.07 5.15 12.69
CA LYS A 7 8.90 3.70 12.60
C LYS A 7 8.32 3.23 11.26
N VAL A 8 7.39 3.98 10.65
CA VAL A 8 6.90 3.64 9.29
C VAL A 8 8.01 3.80 8.25
N TRP A 9 8.83 4.83 8.41
CA TRP A 9 10.00 5.06 7.55
C TRP A 9 11.05 3.95 7.70
N GLU A 10 11.32 3.48 8.92
CA GLU A 10 12.19 2.34 9.18
C GLU A 10 11.69 1.05 8.49
N ILE A 11 10.39 0.74 8.62
CA ILE A 11 9.78 -0.41 7.94
C ILE A 11 10.02 -0.35 6.43
N LEU A 12 9.75 0.79 5.80
CA LEU A 12 9.93 0.91 4.35
C LEU A 12 11.42 0.86 3.96
N LYS A 13 12.30 1.45 4.76
CA LYS A 13 13.75 1.39 4.54
C LYS A 13 14.26 -0.05 4.58
N GLU A 14 13.85 -0.82 5.58
CA GLU A 14 14.23 -2.23 5.69
C GLU A 14 13.62 -3.06 4.55
N PHE A 15 12.37 -2.81 4.18
CA PHE A 15 11.74 -3.46 3.03
C PHE A 15 12.50 -3.18 1.73
N LYS A 16 12.88 -1.93 1.47
CA LYS A 16 13.67 -1.59 0.27
C LYS A 16 15.03 -2.28 0.27
N ASN A 17 15.67 -2.45 1.41
CA ASN A 17 16.88 -3.26 1.49
C ASN A 17 16.61 -4.74 1.18
N PHE A 18 15.50 -5.30 1.67
CA PHE A 18 15.03 -6.63 1.32
C PHE A 18 14.76 -6.80 -0.18
N CYS A 19 14.16 -5.80 -0.84
CA CYS A 19 13.92 -5.80 -2.29
C CYS A 19 15.21 -5.84 -3.11
N LYS A 20 16.29 -5.19 -2.65
CA LYS A 20 17.59 -5.25 -3.33
C LYS A 20 18.13 -6.68 -3.41
N PHE A 21 17.91 -7.49 -2.38
CA PHE A 21 18.29 -8.92 -2.39
C PHE A 21 17.44 -9.75 -3.35
N HIS A 22 16.27 -9.26 -3.75
CA HIS A 22 15.39 -9.86 -4.77
C HIS A 22 15.70 -9.40 -6.19
N GLY A 23 16.75 -8.57 -6.38
CA GLY A 23 17.14 -8.04 -7.69
C GLY A 23 16.28 -6.86 -8.16
N TRP A 24 15.36 -6.36 -7.34
CA TRP A 24 14.55 -5.19 -7.67
C TRP A 24 15.33 -3.90 -7.41
N LYS A 25 15.10 -2.89 -8.25
CA LYS A 25 15.71 -1.57 -8.04
C LYS A 25 14.89 -0.81 -7.02
N THR A 26 15.57 -0.05 -6.16
CA THR A 26 14.91 0.79 -5.17
C THR A 26 15.56 2.15 -5.18
N SER A 27 14.76 3.21 -5.00
CA SER A 27 15.35 4.54 -4.86
C SER A 27 16.11 4.71 -3.54
N GLU A 28 17.07 5.62 -3.48
CA GLU A 28 17.76 5.97 -2.23
C GLU A 28 16.94 6.93 -1.37
N LYS A 29 16.31 7.94 -1.98
CA LYS A 29 15.69 9.08 -1.29
C LYS A 29 14.17 9.10 -1.33
N ASN A 30 13.59 8.56 -2.40
CA ASN A 30 12.17 8.46 -2.65
C ASN A 30 11.66 7.05 -2.35
N ASP A 31 10.35 6.92 -2.22
CA ASP A 31 9.68 5.74 -1.70
C ASP A 31 9.12 4.86 -2.83
N TRP A 32 9.96 4.42 -3.76
CA TRP A 32 9.54 3.50 -4.84
C TRP A 32 10.47 2.30 -5.01
N VAL A 33 9.90 1.24 -5.58
CA VAL A 33 10.55 0.01 -6.04
C VAL A 33 10.20 -0.20 -7.51
N GLU A 34 11.19 -0.54 -8.33
CA GLU A 34 11.00 -0.93 -9.73
C GLU A 34 11.23 -2.44 -9.85
N ALA A 35 10.20 -3.15 -10.27
CA ALA A 35 10.17 -4.59 -10.48
C ALA A 35 9.51 -4.87 -11.83
N ASP A 36 10.08 -5.74 -12.65
CA ASP A 36 9.54 -6.11 -13.97
C ASP A 36 9.16 -4.90 -14.86
N GLU A 37 10.01 -3.86 -14.85
CA GLU A 37 9.83 -2.58 -15.56
C GLU A 37 8.66 -1.71 -15.07
N GLU A 38 8.01 -2.10 -13.97
CA GLU A 38 6.90 -1.38 -13.35
C GLU A 38 7.34 -0.62 -12.10
N TYR A 39 6.79 0.58 -11.92
CA TYR A 39 7.03 1.40 -10.73
C TYR A 39 5.95 1.16 -9.67
N HIS A 40 6.38 0.71 -8.50
CA HIS A 40 5.56 0.49 -7.31
C HIS A 40 5.90 1.57 -6.27
N ASN A 41 5.02 2.55 -6.16
CA ASN A 41 5.22 3.70 -5.29
C ASN A 41 4.63 3.46 -3.90
N PHE A 42 5.29 3.95 -2.86
CA PHE A 42 4.83 3.94 -1.48
C PHE A 42 4.67 5.39 -1.00
N LEU A 43 3.56 5.68 -0.35
CA LEU A 43 3.26 6.99 0.21
C LEU A 43 3.07 6.86 1.71
N LEU A 44 4.01 7.39 2.47
CA LEU A 44 3.90 7.47 3.93
C LEU A 44 3.00 8.63 4.29
N VAL A 45 1.93 8.36 5.02
CA VAL A 45 0.95 9.37 5.40
C VAL A 45 0.53 9.22 6.86
N ARG A 46 0.32 10.36 7.50
CA ARG A 46 -0.38 10.41 8.79
C ARG A 46 -1.88 10.37 8.54
N ASN A 47 -2.35 11.36 7.80
CA ASN A 47 -3.70 11.48 7.29
C ASN A 47 -3.64 12.19 5.93
N VAL A 48 -4.75 12.17 5.18
CA VAL A 48 -4.86 12.88 3.90
C VAL A 48 -6.30 13.32 3.70
N HIS A 49 -6.49 14.53 3.19
CA HIS A 49 -7.80 15.02 2.84
C HIS A 49 -8.38 14.23 1.65
N PRO A 50 -9.67 13.86 1.62
CA PRO A 50 -10.25 13.06 0.54
C PRO A 50 -10.02 13.62 -0.87
N THR A 51 -10.09 14.94 -1.06
CA THR A 51 -9.80 15.58 -2.35
C THR A 51 -8.35 15.35 -2.78
N SER A 52 -7.39 15.52 -1.86
CA SER A 52 -5.97 15.30 -2.14
C SER A 52 -5.70 13.83 -2.45
N PHE A 53 -6.31 12.92 -1.68
CA PHE A 53 -6.25 11.49 -1.94
C PHE A 53 -6.74 11.17 -3.35
N LYS A 54 -7.95 11.61 -3.72
CA LYS A 54 -8.54 11.40 -5.05
C LYS A 54 -7.64 11.95 -6.16
N ASN A 55 -7.08 13.14 -5.98
CA ASN A 55 -6.18 13.73 -6.95
C ASN A 55 -4.90 12.91 -7.11
N ILE A 56 -4.29 12.45 -6.01
CA ILE A 56 -3.05 11.68 -6.06
C ILE A 56 -3.29 10.31 -6.71
N VAL A 57 -4.31 9.56 -6.28
CA VAL A 57 -4.63 8.25 -6.87
C VAL A 57 -5.05 8.34 -8.33
N SER A 58 -5.55 9.50 -8.79
CA SER A 58 -5.92 9.73 -10.20
C SER A 58 -4.73 10.08 -11.08
N ASN A 59 -3.69 10.74 -10.53
CA ASN A 59 -2.56 11.22 -11.30
C ASN A 59 -1.44 10.19 -11.48
N GLU A 60 -1.36 9.18 -10.60
CA GLU A 60 -0.41 8.06 -10.71
C GLU A 60 1.06 8.50 -10.86
N LYS A 61 1.44 9.65 -10.30
CA LYS A 61 2.78 10.20 -10.44
C LYS A 61 3.74 9.57 -9.43
N CYS A 62 4.89 9.10 -9.93
CA CYS A 62 6.04 8.72 -9.12
C CYS A 62 7.24 9.59 -9.52
N ILE A 63 7.96 10.10 -8.52
CA ILE A 63 9.17 10.89 -8.74
C ILE A 63 10.36 9.94 -8.66
N VAL A 64 11.09 9.83 -9.77
CA VAL A 64 12.32 9.05 -9.88
C VAL A 64 13.50 10.02 -9.87
N GLN A 65 14.44 9.78 -8.95
CA GLN A 65 15.69 10.52 -8.85
C GLN A 65 16.85 9.59 -9.20
N GLU A 66 17.63 9.99 -10.21
CA GLU A 66 18.84 9.30 -10.66
C GLU A 66 20.01 10.28 -10.55
N GLY A 67 20.78 10.16 -9.46
CA GLY A 67 21.83 11.11 -9.10
C GLY A 67 21.26 12.50 -8.82
N LEU A 68 21.62 13.48 -9.65
CA LEU A 68 21.12 14.86 -9.58
C LEU A 68 19.90 15.11 -10.48
N SER A 69 19.53 14.15 -11.32
CA SER A 69 18.42 14.27 -12.26
C SER A 69 17.11 13.80 -11.64
N TYR A 70 16.00 14.44 -12.02
CA TYR A 70 14.65 14.08 -11.60
C TYR A 70 13.75 13.92 -12.81
N ARG A 71 12.93 12.88 -12.79
CA ARG A 71 11.85 12.69 -13.77
C ARG A 71 10.58 12.22 -13.07
N VAL A 72 9.44 12.57 -13.66
CA VAL A 72 8.13 12.06 -13.23
C VAL A 72 7.75 10.93 -14.15
N VAL A 73 7.55 9.75 -13.58
CA VAL A 73 7.08 8.55 -14.27
C VAL A 73 5.67 8.22 -13.81
N LYS A 74 4.98 7.39 -14.58
CA LYS A 74 3.70 6.80 -14.18
C LYS A 74 3.98 5.60 -13.27
N ALA A 75 3.38 5.56 -12.09
CA ALA A 75 3.38 4.40 -11.22
C ALA A 75 2.34 3.39 -11.74
N SER A 76 2.74 2.12 -11.90
CA SER A 76 1.79 1.03 -12.12
C SER A 76 0.95 0.80 -10.87
N TYR A 77 1.56 0.95 -9.68
CA TYR A 77 0.89 0.73 -8.41
C TYR A 77 1.28 1.77 -7.36
N THR A 78 0.36 2.06 -6.44
CA THR A 78 0.61 2.93 -5.28
C THR A 78 0.10 2.32 -3.98
N ALA A 79 0.97 2.18 -2.98
CA ALA A 79 0.63 1.76 -1.64
C ALA A 79 0.64 2.96 -0.69
N TRP A 80 -0.43 3.13 0.09
CA TRP A 80 -0.51 4.16 1.12
C TRP A 80 -0.25 3.53 2.49
N LEU A 81 0.81 3.98 3.17
CA LEU A 81 1.19 3.52 4.49
C LEU A 81 0.73 4.53 5.54
N PHE A 82 -0.39 4.23 6.19
CA PHE A 82 -1.04 5.10 7.16
C PHE A 82 -0.54 4.83 8.58
N SER A 83 -0.12 5.89 9.28
CA SER A 83 0.26 5.81 10.70
C SER A 83 -0.86 6.15 11.69
N GLU A 84 -1.94 6.71 11.18
CA GLU A 84 -3.23 6.87 11.86
C GLU A 84 -4.31 6.23 10.98
N GLU A 85 -5.40 5.80 11.61
CA GLU A 85 -6.47 5.09 10.90
C GLU A 85 -6.99 5.92 9.71
N PRO A 86 -7.00 5.38 8.48
CA PRO A 86 -7.53 6.07 7.32
C PRO A 86 -9.05 6.25 7.47
N SER A 87 -9.58 7.40 7.03
CA SER A 87 -11.02 7.63 7.13
C SER A 87 -11.82 6.72 6.21
N GLU A 88 -13.05 6.38 6.63
CA GLU A 88 -13.96 5.55 5.83
C GLU A 88 -14.20 6.12 4.42
N THR A 89 -14.17 7.44 4.26
CA THR A 89 -14.29 8.11 2.96
C THR A 89 -13.19 7.68 1.99
N LEU A 90 -11.94 7.49 2.46
CA LEU A 90 -10.83 7.05 1.62
C LEU A 90 -11.02 5.59 1.19
N ILE A 91 -11.40 4.73 2.15
CA ILE A 91 -11.70 3.33 1.92
C ILE A 91 -12.82 3.20 0.87
N LYS A 92 -13.91 3.96 1.06
CA LYS A 92 -15.05 4.00 0.14
C LYS A 92 -14.66 4.50 -1.25
N THR A 93 -13.80 5.52 -1.34
CA THR A 93 -13.31 6.05 -2.61
C THR A 93 -12.56 4.99 -3.44
N LEU A 94 -11.75 4.13 -2.79
CA LEU A 94 -11.09 3.02 -3.48
C LEU A 94 -12.07 1.92 -3.86
N TYR A 95 -13.00 1.59 -2.97
CA TYR A 95 -13.94 0.49 -3.18
C TYR A 95 -14.95 0.78 -4.30
N GLU A 96 -15.45 2.02 -4.38
CA GLU A 96 -16.44 2.43 -5.39
C GLU A 96 -15.83 2.62 -6.79
N ASN A 97 -14.50 2.64 -6.91
CA ASN A 97 -13.81 2.82 -8.19
C ASN A 97 -12.87 1.62 -8.47
N PRO A 98 -13.30 0.67 -9.32
CA PRO A 98 -12.50 -0.51 -9.66
C PRO A 98 -11.11 -0.20 -10.24
N ASP A 99 -10.94 0.91 -10.94
CA ASP A 99 -9.64 1.30 -11.49
C ASP A 99 -8.69 1.73 -10.36
N PHE A 100 -9.22 2.39 -9.33
CA PHE A 100 -8.44 2.75 -8.16
C PHE A 100 -8.05 1.52 -7.34
N SER A 101 -8.97 0.57 -7.11
CA SER A 101 -8.71 -0.61 -6.29
C SER A 101 -7.70 -1.59 -6.92
N LYS A 102 -7.66 -1.67 -8.26
CA LYS A 102 -6.67 -2.50 -8.98
C LYS A 102 -5.23 -1.98 -8.88
N ARG A 103 -5.05 -0.66 -8.72
CA ARG A 103 -3.72 -0.03 -8.69
C ARG A 103 -3.29 0.49 -7.33
N THR A 104 -4.23 0.64 -6.39
CA THR A 104 -3.98 1.28 -5.10
C THR A 104 -4.20 0.30 -3.95
N ALA A 105 -3.21 0.22 -3.07
CA ALA A 105 -3.32 -0.48 -1.79
C ALA A 105 -3.31 0.52 -0.62
N ILE A 106 -4.02 0.21 0.46
CA ILE A 106 -3.95 0.92 1.74
C ILE A 106 -3.50 -0.06 2.82
N TYR A 107 -2.55 0.38 3.62
CA TYR A 107 -2.10 -0.31 4.82
C TYR A 107 -2.25 0.62 6.01
N ASP A 108 -3.19 0.31 6.89
CA ASP A 108 -3.30 0.94 8.20
C ASP A 108 -2.34 0.26 9.18
N LEU A 109 -1.22 0.93 9.44
CA LEU A 109 -0.21 0.53 10.41
C LEU A 109 -0.51 1.13 11.79
N SER A 110 -1.56 1.93 11.96
CA SER A 110 -1.87 2.56 13.24
C SER A 110 -2.01 1.57 14.40
N PRO A 111 -2.61 0.35 14.25
CA PRO A 111 -2.65 -0.62 15.33
C PRO A 111 -1.24 -1.12 15.68
N PHE A 112 -0.41 -1.37 14.66
CA PHE A 112 0.98 -1.79 14.81
C PHE A 112 1.82 -0.76 15.57
N LEU A 113 1.70 0.50 15.19
CA LEU A 113 2.41 1.61 15.81
C LEU A 113 1.94 1.90 17.25
N ASN A 114 0.72 1.45 17.59
CA ASN A 114 0.17 1.50 18.94
C ASN A 114 0.52 0.25 19.78
N GLY A 115 1.39 -0.64 19.29
CA GLY A 115 1.90 -1.80 20.02
C GLY A 115 1.10 -3.09 19.86
N LYS A 116 0.12 -3.12 18.95
CA LYS A 116 -0.52 -4.38 18.54
C LYS A 116 0.33 -5.04 17.46
N ASN A 117 0.18 -6.34 17.22
CA ASN A 117 0.83 -7.01 16.08
C ASN A 117 -0.18 -7.14 14.93
N LEU A 118 -0.72 -6.02 14.47
CA LEU A 118 -1.84 -5.97 13.52
C LEU A 118 -1.65 -4.84 12.52
N CYS A 119 -1.85 -5.15 11.24
CA CYS A 119 -2.05 -4.18 10.18
C CYS A 119 -3.37 -4.50 9.47
N ILE A 120 -4.20 -3.47 9.26
CA ILE A 120 -5.44 -3.60 8.48
C ILE A 120 -5.10 -3.22 7.05
N LYS A 121 -5.40 -4.10 6.10
CA LYS A 121 -5.08 -3.90 4.69
C LYS A 121 -6.33 -3.80 3.81
N LEU A 122 -6.23 -2.96 2.79
CA LEU A 122 -7.11 -2.93 1.63
C LEU A 122 -6.21 -3.03 0.41
N ASN A 123 -6.02 -4.24 -0.09
CA ASN A 123 -5.17 -4.50 -1.24
C ASN A 123 -5.87 -5.48 -2.18
N CYS A 124 -6.25 -4.98 -3.36
CA CYS A 124 -6.82 -5.77 -4.47
C CYS A 124 -5.92 -5.75 -5.70
N THR A 125 -4.68 -5.28 -5.54
CA THR A 125 -3.75 -5.18 -6.65
C THR A 125 -3.08 -6.53 -6.91
N ASP A 126 -2.58 -6.71 -8.12
CA ASP A 126 -1.73 -7.83 -8.55
C ASP A 126 -0.23 -7.52 -8.40
N SER A 127 0.12 -6.39 -7.78
CA SER A 127 1.49 -5.95 -7.53
C SER A 127 2.32 -7.01 -6.79
N PRO A 128 3.36 -7.60 -7.43
CA PRO A 128 4.24 -8.57 -6.76
C PRO A 128 4.99 -7.91 -5.60
N VAL A 129 5.37 -6.64 -5.74
CA VAL A 129 6.04 -5.87 -4.69
C VAL A 129 5.15 -5.70 -3.46
N PHE A 130 3.84 -5.46 -3.63
CA PHE A 130 2.94 -5.29 -2.48
C PHE A 130 2.66 -6.62 -1.78
N LYS A 131 2.54 -7.71 -2.54
CA LYS A 131 2.47 -9.06 -1.96
C LYS A 131 3.72 -9.39 -1.16
N GLU A 132 4.90 -9.02 -1.65
CA GLU A 132 6.13 -9.27 -0.91
C GLU A 132 6.31 -8.32 0.28
N PHE A 133 5.83 -7.08 0.20
CA PHE A 133 5.74 -6.18 1.34
C PHE A 133 4.87 -6.77 2.46
N GLU A 134 3.73 -7.36 2.11
CA GLU A 134 2.88 -8.08 3.04
C GLU A 134 3.63 -9.25 3.71
N ASN A 135 4.27 -10.12 2.91
CA ASN A 135 5.08 -11.23 3.43
C ASN A 135 6.19 -10.74 4.37
N PHE A 136 6.86 -9.65 4.02
CA PHE A 136 7.92 -9.03 4.80
C PHE A 136 7.40 -8.53 6.16
N LEU A 137 6.25 -7.86 6.21
CA LEU A 137 5.62 -7.43 7.47
C LEU A 137 5.30 -8.63 8.39
N GLU A 138 4.80 -9.73 7.83
CA GLU A 138 4.48 -10.93 8.61
C GLU A 138 5.74 -11.65 9.11
N LYS A 139 6.77 -11.76 8.28
CA LYS A 139 8.00 -12.51 8.61
C LYS A 139 8.94 -11.74 9.53
N GLU A 140 9.25 -10.50 9.19
CA GLU A 140 10.26 -9.69 9.89
C GLU A 140 9.67 -8.99 11.11
N PHE A 141 8.46 -8.43 10.97
CA PHE A 141 7.82 -7.64 12.03
C PHE A 141 6.76 -8.41 12.83
N LYS A 142 6.49 -9.69 12.49
CA LYS A 142 5.47 -10.54 13.13
C LYS A 142 4.09 -9.88 13.17
N VAL A 143 3.79 -9.03 12.20
CA VAL A 143 2.50 -8.35 12.05
C VAL A 143 1.49 -9.34 11.49
N LYS A 144 0.27 -9.38 12.02
CA LYS A 144 -0.83 -10.09 11.39
C LYS A 144 -1.54 -9.15 10.42
N LEU A 145 -1.68 -9.55 9.17
CA LEU A 145 -2.46 -8.80 8.19
C LEU A 145 -3.94 -9.20 8.28
N LYS A 146 -4.83 -8.22 8.41
CA LYS A 146 -6.27 -8.44 8.34
C LYS A 146 -6.88 -7.63 7.19
N PRO A 147 -7.68 -8.24 6.32
CA PRO A 147 -8.42 -7.47 5.32
C PRO A 147 -9.40 -6.51 6.02
N HIS A 148 -9.59 -5.32 5.45
CA HIS A 148 -10.62 -4.39 5.88
C HIS A 148 -12.01 -5.04 5.74
N LEU A 149 -12.96 -4.72 6.62
CA LEU A 149 -14.30 -5.33 6.64
C LEU A 149 -15.05 -5.21 5.30
N SER A 150 -14.78 -4.16 4.53
CA SER A 150 -15.34 -3.98 3.19
C SER A 150 -14.88 -5.05 2.21
N LEU A 151 -13.66 -5.57 2.36
CA LEU A 151 -13.14 -6.70 1.55
C LEU A 151 -13.62 -8.05 2.04
N SER A 152 -13.74 -8.24 3.36
CA SER A 152 -14.20 -9.53 3.89
C SER A 152 -15.61 -9.84 3.39
N LYS A 153 -16.50 -8.84 3.36
CA LYS A 153 -17.87 -8.98 2.81
C LYS A 153 -17.88 -9.40 1.34
N GLU A 154 -16.91 -8.94 0.54
CA GLU A 154 -16.86 -9.23 -0.90
C GLU A 154 -16.25 -10.61 -1.20
N LEU A 155 -15.25 -11.03 -0.42
CA LEU A 155 -14.71 -12.38 -0.47
C LEU A 155 -15.77 -13.42 -0.06
N ASP A 156 -16.60 -13.08 0.93
CA ASP A 156 -17.72 -13.92 1.35
C ASP A 156 -18.82 -14.02 0.27
N VAL A 157 -19.09 -12.94 -0.47
CA VAL A 157 -20.06 -12.94 -1.60
C VAL A 157 -19.53 -13.71 -2.81
N LYS A 158 -18.24 -13.58 -3.16
CA LYS A 158 -17.64 -14.32 -4.29
C LYS A 158 -17.45 -15.81 -4.00
N ALA A 159 -17.48 -16.22 -2.73
CA ALA A 159 -17.38 -17.62 -2.32
C ALA A 159 -18.72 -18.38 -2.36
N GLN A 160 -19.84 -17.71 -2.68
CA GLN A 160 -21.14 -18.37 -2.84
C GLN A 160 -21.26 -18.95 -4.27
N PRO A 161 -21.58 -20.25 -4.44
CA PRO A 161 -21.77 -20.83 -5.76
C PRO A 161 -22.93 -20.13 -6.48
N LEU A 162 -22.77 -19.87 -7.77
CA LEU A 162 -23.86 -19.46 -8.66
C LEU A 162 -24.96 -20.53 -8.60
N THR A 163 -25.98 -20.33 -7.77
CA THR A 163 -27.22 -21.08 -7.91
C THR A 163 -27.92 -20.54 -9.13
N GLU A 164 -27.77 -21.26 -10.24
CA GLU A 164 -28.60 -21.13 -11.43
C GLU A 164 -30.08 -21.23 -11.02
N THR A 165 -30.83 -20.15 -11.20
CA THR A 165 -32.29 -20.21 -11.20
C THR A 165 -32.75 -20.59 -12.60
N VAL A 166 -33.32 -21.79 -12.68
CA VAL A 166 -34.11 -22.35 -13.79
C VAL A 166 -35.39 -21.53 -14.01
#